data_AF-A0A537SKC4-F1
#
_entry.id   AF-A0A537SKC4-F1
#
_cell.length_a   1.000
_cell.length_b   1.000
_cell.length_c   1.000
_cell.angle_alpha   90.00
_cell.angle_beta   90.00
_cell.angle_gamma   90.00
#
_symmetry.space_group_name_H-M   'P 1'
#
loop_
_entity.id
_entity.type
_entity.pdbx_description
1 polymer ?
#
loop_
_entity_poly.entity_id
_entity_poly.type
_entity_poly.pdbx_seq_one_letter_code
_entity_poly.pdbx_strand_id
1 'polypeptide(L)' 'MPVPKQRVVEDELEEEEKSKRDSDEARKRRLERSLEQGLEDTFPASDPVNVTQPAPWHREKKRK' A
#
# COMPACT_ATOMS: atom_id res chain seq x y z
N MET A 1 -42.28 7.46 -30.99
CA MET A 1 -42.70 6.38 -30.08
C MET A 1 -42.33 6.81 -28.66
N PRO A 2 -43.25 6.78 -27.68
CA PRO A 2 -42.93 7.12 -26.30
C PRO A 2 -42.08 6.02 -25.66
N VAL A 3 -40.94 6.40 -25.06
CA VAL A 3 -40.07 5.46 -24.32
C VAL A 3 -40.77 5.10 -22.99
N PRO A 4 -40.79 3.81 -22.58
CA PRO A 4 -41.40 3.40 -21.33
C PRO A 4 -40.67 4.00 -20.13
N LYS A 5 -41.43 4.60 -19.19
CA LYS A 5 -40.92 5.29 -18.00
C LYS A 5 -40.05 4.41 -17.09
N GLN A 6 -40.22 3.08 -17.12
CA GLN A 6 -39.38 2.15 -16.35
C GLN A 6 -37.92 2.14 -16.79
N ARG A 7 -37.65 2.26 -18.10
CA ARG A 7 -36.29 2.18 -18.61
C ARG A 7 -35.46 3.39 -18.18
N VAL A 8 -36.09 4.56 -18.14
CA VAL A 8 -35.46 5.82 -17.74
C VAL A 8 -35.00 5.75 -16.27
N VAL A 9 -35.80 5.15 -15.39
CA VAL A 9 -35.41 4.99 -13.98
C VAL A 9 -34.32 3.93 -13.77
N GLU A 10 -34.28 2.89 -14.61
CA GLU A 10 -33.22 1.88 -14.59
C GLU A 10 -31.88 2.49 -15.02
N ASP A 11 -31.86 3.23 -16.14
CA ASP A 11 -30.67 3.94 -16.64
C ASP A 11 -30.14 4.96 -15.60
N GLU A 12 -31.03 5.69 -14.90
CA GLU A 12 -30.65 6.64 -13.85
C GLU A 12 -30.02 5.96 -12.62
N LEU A 13 -30.53 4.79 -12.22
CA LEU A 13 -29.99 4.02 -11.09
C LEU A 13 -28.62 3.42 -11.41
N GLU A 14 -28.42 2.95 -12.66
CA GLU A 14 -27.13 2.41 -13.12
C GLU A 14 -26.05 3.51 -13.18
N GLU A 15 -26.39 4.71 -13.65
CA GLU A 15 -25.46 5.85 -13.70
C GLU A 15 -25.09 6.33 -12.28
N GLU A 16 -26.05 6.37 -11.35
CA GLU A 16 -25.80 6.66 -9.93
C GLU A 16 -24.86 5.63 -9.28
N GLU A 17 -25.04 4.34 -9.57
CA GLU A 17 -24.18 3.27 -9.06
C GLU A 17 -22.76 3.36 -9.63
N LYS A 18 -22.64 3.63 -10.93
CA LYS A 18 -21.36 3.82 -11.62
C LYS A 18 -20.60 5.04 -11.09
N SER A 19 -21.29 6.15 -10.86
CA SER A 19 -20.73 7.36 -10.25
C SER A 19 -20.15 7.10 -8.85
N LYS A 20 -20.86 6.30 -8.03
CA LYS A 20 -20.37 5.88 -6.70
C LYS A 20 -19.11 5.03 -6.81
N ARG A 21 -19.08 4.06 -7.73
CA ARG A 21 -17.90 3.23 -7.99
C ARG A 21 -16.69 4.06 -8.42
N ASP A 22 -16.86 5.01 -9.34
CA ASP A 22 -15.77 5.89 -9.79
C ASP A 22 -15.23 6.76 -8.65
N SER A 23 -16.12 7.29 -7.81
CA SER A 23 -15.73 8.09 -6.63
C SER A 23 -14.92 7.25 -5.63
N ASP A 24 -15.35 6.02 -5.36
CA ASP A 24 -14.64 5.12 -4.46
C ASP A 24 -13.27 4.70 -5.01
N GLU A 25 -13.17 4.43 -6.31
CA GLU A 25 -11.90 4.12 -6.98
C GLU A 25 -10.93 5.31 -6.94
N ALA A 26 -11.42 6.52 -7.18
CA ALA A 26 -10.63 7.73 -7.05
C ALA A 26 -10.09 7.93 -5.63
N ARG A 27 -10.92 7.67 -4.61
CA ARG A 27 -10.52 7.73 -3.20
C ARG A 27 -9.47 6.67 -2.87
N LYS A 28 -9.66 5.43 -3.33
CA LYS A 28 -8.71 4.32 -3.12
C LYS A 28 -7.35 4.63 -3.72
N ARG A 29 -7.31 5.10 -4.97
CA ARG A 29 -6.06 5.49 -5.66
C ARG A 29 -5.30 6.60 -4.95
N ARG A 30 -6.00 7.55 -4.33
CA ARG A 30 -5.39 8.61 -3.52
C ARG A 30 -4.77 8.05 -2.24
N LEU A 31 -5.46 7.14 -1.55
CA LEU A 31 -4.96 6.49 -0.34
C LEU A 31 -3.73 5.63 -0.62
N GLU A 32 -3.76 4.79 -1.65
CA GLU A 32 -2.63 3.94 -2.04
C GLU A 32 -1.37 4.76 -2.31
N ARG A 33 -1.49 5.87 -3.05
CA ARG A 33 -0.35 6.76 -3.32
C ARG A 33 0.24 7.37 -2.04
N SER A 34 -0.62 7.77 -1.11
CA SER A 34 -0.16 8.34 0.16
C SER A 34 0.52 7.32 1.05
N LEU A 35 0.07 6.05 0.99
CA LEU A 35 0.68 4.94 1.73
C LEU A 35 2.05 4.60 1.17
N GLU A 36 2.18 4.48 -0.16
CA GLU A 36 3.46 4.19 -0.83
C GLU A 36 4.49 5.28 -0.53
N GLN A 37 4.11 6.55 -0.70
CA GLN A 37 5.02 7.67 -0.42
C GLN A 37 5.50 7.67 1.03
N GLY A 38 4.62 7.35 1.99
CA GLY A 38 5.02 7.23 3.39
C GLY A 38 5.95 6.05 3.66
N LEU A 39 5.84 4.97 2.88
CA LEU A 39 6.65 3.77 3.03
C LEU A 39 8.05 3.92 2.45
N GLU A 40 8.18 4.59 1.31
CA GLU A 40 9.46 4.88 0.62
C GLU A 40 10.44 5.64 1.53
N ASP A 41 9.96 6.58 2.33
CA ASP A 41 10.79 7.43 3.20
C ASP A 41 11.06 6.82 4.60
N THR A 42 10.34 5.76 4.99
CA THR A 42 10.35 5.24 6.37
C THR A 42 11.44 4.18 6.60
N PHE A 43 11.89 3.51 5.54
CA PHE A 43 12.86 2.43 5.67
C PHE A 43 14.23 2.85 5.12
N PRO A 44 15.30 2.92 5.96
CA PRO A 44 16.64 2.84 5.39
C PRO A 44 16.71 1.56 4.56
N ALA A 45 17.41 1.59 3.42
CA ALA A 45 17.57 0.44 2.54
C ALA A 45 18.09 -0.77 3.34
N SER A 46 17.18 -1.58 3.89
CA SER A 46 17.39 -2.61 4.92
C SER A 46 18.44 -2.22 5.97
N ASP A 47 18.03 -1.81 7.18
CA ASP A 47 18.92 -1.54 8.33
C ASP A 47 20.25 -2.32 8.24
N PRO A 48 21.41 -1.65 8.29
CA PRO A 48 22.69 -2.30 8.05
C PRO A 48 22.83 -3.54 8.92
N VAL A 49 23.27 -4.64 8.30
CA VAL A 49 23.55 -5.88 9.01
C VAL A 49 24.50 -5.55 10.16
N ASN A 50 24.09 -5.79 11.40
CA ASN A 50 24.95 -5.56 12.57
C ASN A 50 26.14 -6.53 12.53
N VAL A 51 27.27 -6.10 11.94
CA VAL A 51 28.50 -6.92 11.76
C VAL A 51 29.46 -6.80 12.95
N THR A 52 28.99 -6.50 14.16
CA THR A 52 29.86 -6.61 15.33
C THR A 52 29.84 -8.05 15.83
N GLN A 53 30.69 -8.90 15.25
CA GLN A 53 31.13 -10.09 15.98
C GLN A 53 31.94 -9.62 17.19
N PRO A 54 31.59 -10.03 18.42
CA PRO A 54 32.49 -9.83 19.55
C PRO A 54 33.84 -10.46 19.21
N ALA A 55 34.93 -9.85 19.67
CA ALA A 55 36.28 -10.36 19.42
C ALA A 55 36.30 -11.87 19.75
N PRO A 56 36.82 -12.72 18.84
CA PRO A 56 36.90 -14.15 19.11
C PRO A 56 37.63 -14.32 20.44
N TRP A 57 37.02 -15.06 21.37
CA TRP A 57 37.61 -15.27 22.68
C TRP A 57 38.96 -15.97 22.49
N HIS A 58 40.06 -15.22 22.47
CA HIS A 58 41.35 -15.86 22.55
C HIS A 58 41.51 -16.30 23.99
N ARG A 59 41.10 -17.53 24.30
CA ARG A 59 41.66 -18.22 25.46
C ARG A 59 43.13 -18.43 25.13
N GLU A 60 43.98 -17.60 25.71
CA GLU A 60 45.42 -17.79 25.67
C GLU A 60 45.74 -19.15 26.32
N LYS A 61 45.81 -20.20 25.50
CA LYS A 61 46.49 -21.44 25.87
C LYS A 61 47.98 -21.24 25.67
N LYS A 62 48.59 -20.33 26.43
CA LYS A 62 50.04 -20.35 26.64
C LYS A 62 50.31 -21.33 27.76
N ARG A 63 50.36 -22.62 27.38
CA ARG A 63 51.14 -23.61 28.12
C ARG A 63 52.60 -23.18 28.04
N LYS A 64 53.20 -22.81 29.16
CA LYS A 64 54.62 -23.06 29.45
C LYS A 64 54.82 -23.08 30.96
#